data_AF-A0AAV7SKL4-F1
#
_entry.id   AF-A0AAV7SKL4-F1
#
_cell.length_a   1.000
_cell.length_b   1.000
_cell.length_c   1.000
_cell.angle_alpha   90.00
_cell.angle_beta   90.00
_cell.angle_gamma   90.00
#
_symmetry.space_group_name_H-M   'P 1'
#
loop_
_entity.id
_entity.type
_entity.pdbx_description
1 polymer ?
#
loop_
_entity_poly.entity_id
_entity_poly.type
_entity_poly.pdbx_seq_one_letter_code
_entity_poly.pdbx_strand_id
1 'polypeptide(L)'
;MPVSSSGERVPVSCVKQHALRLQGQDEDVMTYVAALRGLAVTCDFRDLSDSLIRDQIVRCTNNKKVKEKLLSIDPLLENSIQIARSMEHTEAWIKGIENKSYMRESDKENTVEVKEFKAKKQEKGVGSNGVKFGKKKN
;
A
#
# COMPACT_ATOMS: atom_id res chain seq x y z
N MET A 1 28.42 -17.65 -3.84
CA MET A 1 27.56 -17.58 -5.05
C MET A 1 26.35 -18.45 -4.80
N PRO A 2 25.15 -18.07 -5.24
CA PRO A 2 23.92 -18.84 -4.99
C PRO A 2 24.01 -20.22 -5.68
N VAL A 3 23.50 -21.25 -5.01
CA VAL A 3 23.55 -22.67 -5.43
C VAL A 3 22.14 -23.25 -5.51
N SER A 4 21.91 -24.10 -6.50
CA SER A 4 20.66 -24.85 -6.70
C SER A 4 20.64 -26.17 -5.89
N SER A 5 19.48 -26.73 -5.54
CA SER A 5 19.23 -28.08 -4.93
C SER A 5 19.81 -29.24 -5.74
N SER A 6 20.10 -29.05 -7.04
CA SER A 6 20.90 -30.01 -7.81
C SER A 6 22.41 -29.93 -7.49
N GLY A 7 22.84 -29.01 -6.62
CA GLY A 7 24.24 -28.67 -6.38
C GLY A 7 24.88 -27.78 -7.46
N GLU A 8 24.12 -27.42 -8.50
CA GLU A 8 24.61 -26.60 -9.61
C GLU A 8 24.60 -25.10 -9.26
N ARG A 9 25.64 -24.39 -9.69
CA ARG A 9 25.72 -22.93 -9.53
C ARG A 9 24.66 -22.27 -10.41
N VAL A 10 23.92 -21.29 -9.86
CA VAL A 10 22.99 -20.51 -10.67
C VAL A 10 23.76 -19.83 -11.82
N PRO A 11 23.29 -19.90 -13.07
CA PRO A 11 23.98 -19.31 -14.20
C PRO A 11 24.24 -17.81 -14.00
N VAL A 12 25.45 -17.37 -14.32
CA VAL A 12 25.86 -15.95 -14.20
C VAL A 12 24.98 -15.03 -15.07
N SER A 13 24.46 -15.55 -16.18
CA SER A 13 23.48 -14.89 -17.03
C SER A 13 22.20 -14.54 -16.28
N CYS A 14 21.70 -15.45 -15.45
CA CYS A 14 20.47 -15.30 -14.68
C CYS A 14 20.61 -14.24 -13.58
N VAL A 15 21.72 -14.28 -12.85
CA VAL A 15 22.02 -13.25 -11.84
C VAL A 15 22.15 -11.87 -12.49
N LYS A 16 22.79 -11.79 -13.66
CA LYS A 16 22.93 -10.54 -14.41
C LYS A 16 21.58 -10.03 -14.92
N GLN A 17 20.73 -10.91 -15.45
CA GLN A 17 19.38 -10.55 -15.92
C GLN A 17 18.51 -10.03 -14.77
N HIS A 18 18.50 -10.73 -13.63
CA HIS A 18 17.74 -10.30 -12.46
C HIS A 18 18.27 -8.98 -11.89
N ALA A 19 19.59 -8.81 -11.78
CA ALA A 19 20.19 -7.59 -11.22
C ALA A 19 20.02 -6.35 -12.12
N LEU A 20 19.99 -6.52 -13.44
CA LEU A 20 19.80 -5.43 -14.41
C LEU A 20 18.33 -5.06 -14.64
N ARG A 21 17.38 -5.79 -14.05
CA ARG A 21 15.96 -5.51 -14.24
C ARG A 21 15.54 -4.28 -13.43
N LEU A 22 15.24 -3.18 -14.12
CA LEU A 22 14.78 -1.91 -13.53
C LEU A 22 13.28 -1.72 -13.75
N GLN A 23 12.55 -1.14 -12.79
CA GLN A 23 11.14 -0.77 -12.98
C GLN A 23 11.02 0.27 -14.11
N GLY A 24 10.19 0.00 -15.12
CA GLY A 24 9.91 0.97 -16.19
C GLY A 24 9.25 2.26 -15.66
N GLN A 25 9.37 3.38 -16.38
CA GLN A 25 8.81 4.67 -15.93
C GLN A 25 7.30 4.62 -15.69
N ASP A 26 6.58 3.87 -16.53
CA ASP A 26 5.13 3.67 -16.45
C ASP A 26 4.75 2.25 -15.99
N GLU A 27 5.71 1.51 -15.42
CA GLU A 27 5.48 0.15 -14.96
C GLU A 27 5.01 0.14 -13.50
N ASP A 28 3.82 -0.41 -13.26
CA ASP A 28 3.29 -0.63 -11.91
C ASP A 28 4.15 -1.63 -11.13
N VAL A 29 4.29 -1.43 -9.80
CA VAL A 29 5.07 -2.33 -8.92
C VAL A 29 4.63 -3.79 -9.05
N MET A 30 3.35 -4.09 -9.20
CA MET A 30 2.88 -5.48 -9.31
C MET A 30 3.38 -6.14 -10.60
N THR A 31 3.37 -5.40 -11.72
CA THR A 31 3.86 -5.88 -13.01
C THR A 31 5.36 -6.14 -12.95
N TYR A 32 6.09 -5.20 -12.35
CA TYR A 32 7.52 -5.32 -12.13
C TYR A 32 7.88 -6.54 -11.24
N VAL A 33 7.18 -6.71 -10.12
CA VAL A 33 7.38 -7.85 -9.20
C VAL A 33 7.02 -9.17 -9.86
N ALA A 34 5.95 -9.22 -10.67
CA ALA A 34 5.59 -10.42 -11.42
C ALA A 34 6.71 -10.84 -12.40
N ALA A 35 7.33 -9.88 -13.08
CA ALA A 35 8.48 -10.15 -13.95
C ALA A 35 9.69 -10.67 -13.16
N LEU A 36 9.99 -10.10 -11.98
CA LEU A 36 11.05 -10.60 -11.10
C LEU A 36 10.77 -12.03 -10.61
N ARG A 37 9.52 -12.34 -10.26
CA ARG A 37 9.11 -13.70 -9.88
C ARG A 37 9.30 -14.69 -11.03
N GLY A 38 8.94 -14.32 -12.26
CA GLY A 38 9.16 -15.14 -13.45
C GLY A 38 10.64 -15.42 -13.71
N LEU A 39 11.50 -14.41 -13.56
CA LEU A 39 12.95 -14.59 -13.62
C LEU A 39 13.44 -15.49 -12.50
N ALA A 40 12.94 -15.32 -11.27
CA ALA A 40 13.37 -16.13 -10.14
C ALA A 40 13.04 -17.62 -10.30
N VAL A 41 11.90 -17.94 -10.90
CA VAL A 41 11.52 -19.32 -11.26
C VAL A 41 12.43 -19.86 -12.36
N THR A 42 12.64 -19.08 -13.43
CA THR A 42 13.51 -19.49 -14.56
C THR A 42 14.95 -19.73 -14.11
N CYS A 43 15.43 -18.92 -13.17
CA CYS A 43 16.77 -18.98 -12.61
C CYS A 43 16.91 -19.93 -11.43
N ASP A 44 15.80 -20.50 -10.94
CA ASP A 44 15.78 -21.45 -9.83
C ASP A 44 16.54 -20.93 -8.59
N PHE A 45 16.23 -19.70 -8.18
CA PHE A 45 16.87 -19.05 -7.01
C PHE A 45 16.45 -19.66 -5.66
N ARG A 46 15.39 -20.47 -5.63
CA ARG A 46 14.95 -21.26 -4.46
C ARG A 46 14.75 -20.37 -3.23
N ASP A 47 15.34 -20.74 -2.09
CA ASP A 47 15.22 -20.02 -0.82
C ASP A 47 15.73 -18.57 -0.91
N LEU A 48 16.53 -18.24 -1.93
CA LEU A 48 17.01 -16.89 -2.17
C LEU A 48 16.06 -16.07 -3.04
N SER A 49 15.00 -16.65 -3.62
CA SER A 49 14.05 -15.93 -4.49
C SER A 49 13.52 -14.69 -3.80
N ASP A 50 13.03 -14.85 -2.57
CA ASP A 50 12.32 -13.79 -1.88
C ASP A 50 13.27 -12.68 -1.41
N SER A 51 14.46 -13.08 -0.95
CA SER A 51 15.51 -12.15 -0.57
C SER A 51 16.00 -11.34 -1.78
N LEU A 52 16.25 -12.00 -2.92
CA LEU A 52 16.71 -11.34 -4.14
C LEU A 52 15.66 -10.39 -4.72
N ILE A 53 14.40 -10.81 -4.75
CA ILE A 53 13.30 -9.97 -5.23
C ILE A 53 13.15 -8.75 -4.31
N ARG A 54 13.21 -8.93 -2.99
CA ARG A 54 13.18 -7.82 -2.03
C ARG A 54 14.32 -6.83 -2.26
N ASP A 55 15.55 -7.32 -2.36
CA ASP A 55 16.73 -6.48 -2.63
C ASP A 55 16.59 -5.71 -3.94
N GLN A 56 15.95 -6.33 -4.93
CA GLN A 56 15.72 -5.73 -6.23
C GLN A 56 14.59 -4.69 -6.19
N ILE A 57 13.54 -4.88 -5.39
CA ILE A 57 12.52 -3.85 -5.12
C ILE A 57 13.19 -2.63 -4.46
N VAL A 58 14.03 -2.84 -3.46
CA VAL A 58 14.74 -1.76 -2.75
C VAL A 58 15.70 -1.00 -3.69
N ARG A 59 16.50 -1.70 -4.50
CA ARG A 59 17.44 -1.02 -5.41
C ARG A 59 16.74 -0.31 -6.57
N CYS A 60 15.72 -0.94 -7.16
CA CYS A 60 15.31 -0.63 -8.53
C CYS A 60 13.87 -0.12 -8.65
N THR A 61 13.18 0.17 -7.54
CA THR A 61 11.95 0.96 -7.61
C THR A 61 12.24 2.41 -8.02
N ASN A 62 11.29 3.05 -8.70
CA ASN A 62 11.44 4.45 -9.13
C ASN A 62 11.23 5.45 -7.99
N ASN A 63 10.55 5.03 -6.92
CA ASN A 63 10.18 5.89 -5.82
C ASN A 63 11.23 5.92 -4.70
N LYS A 64 11.91 7.05 -4.53
CA LYS A 64 12.92 7.24 -3.47
C LYS A 64 12.36 7.06 -2.05
N LYS A 65 11.13 7.51 -1.79
CA LYS A 65 10.49 7.38 -0.47
C LYS A 65 10.23 5.91 -0.13
N VAL A 66 9.85 5.11 -1.12
CA VAL A 66 9.70 3.66 -0.95
C VAL A 66 11.05 3.04 -0.56
N LYS A 67 12.15 3.41 -1.22
CA LYS A 67 13.50 2.92 -0.86
C LYS A 67 13.87 3.24 0.58
N GLU A 68 13.73 4.50 0.98
CA GLU A 68 14.05 4.97 2.34
C GLU A 68 13.22 4.22 3.40
N LYS A 69 11.93 4.02 3.13
CA LYS A 69 11.02 3.31 4.02
C LYS A 69 11.38 1.83 4.16
N LEU A 70 11.65 1.16 3.04
CA LEU A 70 12.02 -0.26 3.05
C LEU A 70 13.38 -0.50 3.72
N LEU A 71 14.37 0.36 3.47
CA LEU A 71 15.69 0.29 4.12
C LEU A 71 15.61 0.50 5.64
N SER A 72 14.63 1.27 6.12
CA SER A 72 14.46 1.55 7.55
C SER A 72 13.82 0.40 8.33
N ILE A 73 12.97 -0.40 7.68
CA ILE A 73 12.13 -1.43 8.34
C ILE A 73 12.64 -2.85 8.06
N ASP A 74 13.37 -3.05 6.96
CA ASP A 74 13.75 -4.37 6.40
C ASP A 74 12.61 -5.41 6.46
N PRO A 75 11.46 -5.14 5.81
CA PRO A 75 10.32 -6.03 5.89
C PRO A 75 10.51 -7.30 5.04
N LEU A 76 9.72 -8.35 5.33
CA LEU A 76 9.57 -9.51 4.46
C LEU A 76 9.10 -9.10 3.05
N LEU A 77 9.31 -9.97 2.05
CA LEU A 77 8.96 -9.67 0.65
C LEU A 77 7.51 -9.22 0.49
N GLU A 78 6.56 -9.96 1.07
CA GLU A 78 5.13 -9.65 0.96
C GLU A 78 4.80 -8.25 1.50
N ASN A 79 5.36 -7.93 2.67
CA ASN A 79 5.22 -6.60 3.28
C ASN A 79 5.89 -5.52 2.44
N SER A 80 7.04 -5.82 1.81
CA SER A 80 7.73 -4.89 0.91
C SER A 80 6.87 -4.53 -0.30
N ILE A 81 6.22 -5.52 -0.91
CA ILE A 81 5.30 -5.34 -2.03
C ILE A 81 4.11 -4.49 -1.60
N GLN A 82 3.50 -4.79 -0.46
CA GLN A 82 2.35 -4.07 0.04
C GLN A 82 2.68 -2.60 0.37
N ILE A 83 3.84 -2.33 0.97
CA ILE A 83 4.32 -0.97 1.24
C ILE A 83 4.51 -0.21 -0.07
N ALA A 84 5.26 -0.79 -1.02
CA ALA A 84 5.54 -0.16 -2.31
C ALA A 84 4.24 0.19 -3.05
N ARG A 85 3.31 -0.76 -3.15
CA ARG A 85 1.99 -0.57 -3.76
C ARG A 85 1.16 0.51 -3.08
N SER A 86 1.12 0.49 -1.75
CA SER A 86 0.35 1.48 -0.97
C SER A 86 0.89 2.89 -1.17
N MET A 87 2.23 3.02 -1.25
CA MET A 87 2.90 4.30 -1.47
C MET A 87 2.68 4.82 -2.90
N GLU A 88 2.75 3.97 -3.93
CA GLU A 88 2.42 4.37 -5.30
C GLU A 88 0.97 4.87 -5.42
N HIS A 89 0.02 4.16 -4.83
CA HIS A 89 -1.38 4.59 -4.82
C HIS A 89 -1.56 5.92 -4.07
N THR A 90 -0.88 6.09 -2.92
CA THR A 90 -0.94 7.33 -2.15
C THR A 90 -0.37 8.50 -2.95
N GLU A 91 0.74 8.31 -3.67
CA GLU A 91 1.31 9.36 -4.51
C GLU A 91 0.43 9.72 -5.70
N ALA A 92 -0.17 8.73 -6.36
CA ALA A 92 -1.14 8.98 -7.41
C ALA A 92 -2.34 9.77 -6.89
N TRP A 93 -2.84 9.42 -5.70
CA TRP A 93 -3.94 10.11 -5.05
C TRP A 93 -3.57 11.55 -4.66
N ILE A 94 -2.38 11.77 -4.06
CA ILE A 94 -1.88 13.11 -3.71
C ILE A 94 -1.79 14.00 -4.96
N LYS A 95 -1.19 13.50 -6.05
CA LYS A 95 -1.12 14.24 -7.32
C LYS A 95 -2.51 14.59 -7.86
N GLY A 96 -3.47 13.68 -7.72
CA GLY A 96 -4.87 13.92 -8.08
C GLY A 96 -5.55 15.01 -7.23
N ILE A 97 -5.19 15.13 -5.95
CA ILE A 97 -5.68 16.20 -5.07
C ILE A 97 -5.01 17.53 -5.40
N GLU A 98 -3.69 17.53 -5.58
CA GLU A 98 -2.93 18.73 -5.96
C GLU A 98 -3.47 19.29 -7.29
N ASN A 99 -3.69 18.46 -8.31
CA ASN A 99 -4.29 18.91 -9.57
C ASN A 99 -5.73 19.42 -9.42
N LYS A 100 -6.53 18.85 -8.51
CA LYS A 100 -7.88 19.35 -8.20
C LYS A 100 -7.87 20.65 -7.40
N SER A 101 -6.79 20.93 -6.65
CA SER A 101 -6.65 22.16 -5.87
C SER A 101 -6.45 23.41 -6.75
N TYR A 102 -5.97 23.25 -7.99
CA TYR A 102 -5.86 24.32 -8.99
C TYR A 102 -7.15 24.60 -9.79
N MET A 103 -8.26 23.90 -9.49
CA MET A 103 -9.56 24.09 -10.19
C MET A 103 -10.68 24.53 -9.24
N ARG A 104 -10.35 25.02 -8.04
CA ARG A 104 -11.35 25.56 -7.09
C ARG A 104 -11.48 27.09 -7.23
N GLU A 105 -11.77 27.56 -8.43
CA GLU A 105 -12.35 28.90 -8.63
C GLU A 105 -13.28 28.88 -9.84
N SER A 106 -14.53 28.44 -9.62
CA SER A 106 -15.77 28.97 -10.22
C SER A 106 -16.92 27.95 -10.13
N ASP A 107 -17.31 27.51 -8.93
CA ASP A 107 -18.67 27.02 -8.72
C ASP A 107 -19.49 28.20 -8.22
N LYS A 108 -20.21 28.82 -9.16
CA LYS A 108 -21.24 29.81 -8.89
C LYS A 108 -22.28 29.16 -7.97
N GLU A 109 -22.45 29.80 -6.82
CA GLU A 109 -23.61 29.84 -5.94
C GLU A 109 -24.85 29.07 -6.46
N ASN A 110 -25.16 27.94 -5.83
CA ASN A 110 -26.53 27.46 -5.73
C ASN A 110 -26.88 27.41 -4.25
N THR A 111 -27.49 28.48 -3.75
CA THR A 111 -28.02 28.60 -2.41
C THR A 111 -29.21 27.67 -2.26
N VAL A 112 -29.07 26.61 -1.47
CA VAL A 112 -30.22 25.84 -1.00
C VAL A 112 -30.65 26.47 0.33
N GLU A 113 -31.76 27.21 0.31
CA GLU A 113 -32.39 27.75 1.51
C GLU A 113 -32.79 26.62 2.46
N VAL A 114 -32.06 26.49 3.56
CA VAL A 114 -32.43 25.61 4.66
C VAL A 114 -33.49 26.35 5.49
N LYS A 115 -34.77 26.05 5.25
CA LYS A 115 -35.86 26.57 6.09
C LYS A 115 -35.71 26.05 7.51
N GLU A 116 -35.53 26.96 8.46
CA GLU A 116 -35.50 26.69 9.90
C GLU A 116 -36.77 25.96 10.36
N PHE A 117 -36.63 24.73 10.86
CA PHE A 117 -37.70 24.05 11.56
C PHE A 117 -37.67 24.45 13.05
N LYS A 118 -38.55 25.39 13.42
CA LYS A 118 -38.68 25.85 14.82
C LYS A 118 -39.18 24.71 15.71
N ALA A 119 -38.42 24.46 16.78
CA ALA A 119 -38.70 23.53 17.85
C ALA A 119 -40.05 23.83 18.54
N LYS A 120 -40.88 22.81 18.74
CA LYS A 120 -42.00 22.85 19.69
C LYS A 120 -41.68 21.98 20.90
N LYS A 121 -41.40 22.66 22.01
CA LYS A 121 -41.29 22.12 23.37
C LYS A 121 -42.68 21.63 23.80
N GLN A 122 -42.82 20.35 24.14
CA GLN A 122 -43.96 19.84 24.92
C GLN A 122 -43.43 19.15 26.18
N GLU A 123 -43.61 19.85 27.30
CA GLU A 123 -43.54 19.30 28.64
C GLU A 123 -44.81 18.49 28.92
N LYS A 124 -44.66 17.29 29.48
CA LYS A 124 -45.53 16.73 30.55
C LYS A 124 -44.96 15.40 31.08
N GLY A 125 -44.33 15.49 32.25
CA GLY A 125 -44.69 14.77 33.47
C GLY A 125 -44.64 13.24 33.55
N VAL A 126 -43.63 12.77 34.32
CA VAL A 126 -43.63 11.71 35.35
C VAL A 126 -43.84 10.24 34.94
N GLY A 127 -42.84 9.41 35.28
CA GLY A 127 -42.98 7.96 35.34
C GLY A 127 -41.65 7.23 35.56
N SER A 128 -41.14 7.26 36.79
CA SER A 128 -40.03 6.42 37.24
C SER A 128 -40.41 4.94 37.24
N ASN A 129 -39.58 4.07 36.65
CA ASN A 129 -39.27 2.74 37.20
C ASN A 129 -38.06 2.12 36.52
N GLY A 130 -37.03 1.82 37.33
CA GLY A 130 -35.80 1.18 36.88
C GLY A 130 -35.94 -0.33 36.72
N VAL A 131 -35.01 -0.92 35.96
CA VAL A 131 -34.65 -2.33 36.10
C VAL A 131 -33.13 -2.41 36.16
N LYS A 132 -32.66 -2.96 37.27
CA LYS A 132 -31.26 -3.24 37.61
C LYS A 132 -30.78 -4.45 36.81
N PHE A 133 -29.59 -4.37 36.21
CA PHE A 133 -28.86 -5.56 35.78
C PHE A 133 -27.67 -5.80 36.71
N GLY A 134 -27.82 -6.79 37.58
CA GLY A 134 -26.83 -7.17 38.58
C GLY A 134 -25.64 -7.90 37.95
N LYS A 135 -24.43 -7.51 38.37
CA LYS A 135 -23.22 -8.33 38.22
C LYS A 135 -23.04 -9.12 39.51
N LYS A 136 -23.35 -10.41 39.44
CA LYS A 136 -23.06 -11.40 40.47
C LYS A 136 -21.55 -11.70 40.41
N LYS A 137 -20.81 -11.44 41.48
CA LYS A 137 -19.49 -12.03 41.71
C LYS A 137 -19.49 -12.59 43.14
N ASN A 138 -19.14 -13.86 43.24
CA ASN A 138 -18.81 -14.53 44.50
C ASN A 138 -17.61 -13.87 45.16
#